data_AF-A0A6A7K975-F1
#
_entry.id   AF-A0A6A7K975-F1
#
_cell.length_a   1.000
_cell.length_b   1.000
_cell.length_c   1.000
_cell.angle_alpha   90.00
_cell.angle_beta   90.00
_cell.angle_gamma   90.00
#
_symmetry.space_group_name_H-M   'P 1'
#
loop_
_entity.id
_entity.type
_entity.pdbx_description
1 polymer ?
#
loop_
_entity_poly.entity_id
_entity_poly.type
_entity_poly.pdbx_seq_one_letter_code
_entity_poly.pdbx_strand_id
1 'polypeptide(L)'
;MYLEVDEQQFELHSKLGVAKKIEKRFKSTIGQIFGKLDVAEIDELIDILAIATQKEGEELKEFKNLVIDNFDYGDLNIAVQDYIIELQFSGTPEQNEKKLQKLQLPENQKNEIRKALGLPVHKTEDSTGNEL
;
A
#
# COMPACT_ATOMS: atom_id res chain seq x y z
N MET A 1 -8.86 3.42 2.99
CA MET A 1 -8.24 4.69 2.52
C MET A 1 -9.02 5.20 1.31
N TYR A 2 -8.80 6.45 0.88
CA TYR A 2 -9.35 6.96 -0.38
C TYR A 2 -8.21 7.16 -1.37
N LEU A 3 -8.46 6.81 -2.63
CA LEU A 3 -7.59 7.08 -3.77
C LEU A 3 -8.26 8.15 -4.63
N GLU A 4 -7.51 9.18 -5.00
CA GLU A 4 -7.98 10.22 -5.92
C GLU A 4 -7.42 9.96 -7.33
N VAL A 5 -8.29 9.95 -8.34
CA VAL A 5 -7.94 9.80 -9.76
C VAL A 5 -8.82 10.76 -10.54
N ASP A 6 -8.23 11.70 -11.28
CA ASP A 6 -8.97 12.70 -12.08
C ASP A 6 -10.08 13.41 -11.26
N GLU A 7 -9.72 13.95 -10.09
CA GLU A 7 -10.63 14.62 -9.14
C GLU A 7 -11.74 13.72 -8.55
N GLN A 8 -11.77 12.42 -8.89
CA GLN A 8 -12.71 11.45 -8.35
C GLN A 8 -12.10 10.66 -7.19
N GLN A 9 -12.89 10.47 -6.13
CA GLN A 9 -12.45 9.71 -4.95
C GLN A 9 -13.03 8.30 -4.94
N PHE A 10 -12.14 7.32 -4.81
CA PHE A 10 -12.46 5.90 -4.71
C PHE A 10 -12.12 5.37 -3.32
N GLU A 11 -13.10 4.81 -2.61
CA GLU A 11 -12.82 4.11 -1.36
C GLU A 11 -12.08 2.79 -1.65
N LEU A 12 -10.89 2.63 -1.07
CA LEU A 12 -10.14 1.38 -1.09
C LEU A 12 -10.31 0.65 0.24
N HIS A 13 -10.89 -0.55 0.16
CA HIS A 13 -11.16 -1.39 1.32
C HIS A 13 -9.93 -2.23 1.71
N SER A 14 -9.58 -2.24 3.00
CA SER A 14 -8.38 -2.91 3.55
C SER A 14 -8.69 -4.07 4.51
N LYS A 15 -9.86 -4.72 4.35
CA LYS A 15 -10.27 -5.87 5.21
C LYS A 15 -9.75 -7.21 4.66
N LEU A 16 -9.66 -8.23 5.52
CA LEU A 16 -9.18 -9.58 5.16
C LEU A 16 -9.93 -10.21 3.97
N GLY A 17 -11.20 -9.88 3.76
CA GLY A 17 -11.96 -10.32 2.59
C GLY A 17 -11.35 -9.85 1.27
N VAL A 18 -10.80 -8.63 1.25
CA VAL A 18 -10.11 -8.05 0.09
C VAL A 18 -8.73 -8.67 -0.08
N ALA A 19 -7.97 -8.81 1.00
CA ALA A 19 -6.68 -9.51 0.97
C ALA A 19 -6.82 -10.92 0.35
N LYS A 20 -7.84 -11.68 0.76
CA LYS A 20 -8.13 -13.00 0.19
C LYS A 20 -8.44 -12.96 -1.31
N LYS A 21 -9.14 -11.93 -1.80
CA LYS A 21 -9.41 -11.76 -3.23
C LYS A 21 -8.13 -11.47 -4.02
N ILE A 22 -7.27 -10.61 -3.48
CA ILE A 22 -5.95 -10.29 -4.05
C ILE A 22 -5.09 -11.56 -4.12
N GLU A 23 -4.90 -12.27 -2.99
CA GLU A 23 -4.09 -13.49 -2.97
C GLU A 23 -4.62 -14.56 -3.93
N LYS A 24 -5.95 -14.68 -4.06
CA LYS A 24 -6.57 -15.60 -5.03
C LYS A 24 -6.28 -15.20 -6.47
N ARG A 25 -6.25 -13.90 -6.79
CA ARG A 25 -5.96 -13.39 -8.15
C ARG A 25 -4.52 -13.67 -8.55
N PHE A 26 -3.57 -13.35 -7.68
CA PHE A 26 -2.12 -13.41 -7.97
C PHE A 26 -1.45 -14.72 -7.54
N LYS A 27 -2.19 -15.63 -6.89
CA LYS A 27 -1.69 -16.92 -6.38
C LYS A 27 -0.46 -16.78 -5.50
N SER A 28 -0.38 -15.68 -4.76
CA SER A 28 0.74 -15.28 -3.91
C SER A 28 0.20 -14.63 -2.64
N THR A 29 0.92 -14.72 -1.54
CA THR A 29 0.51 -14.04 -0.30
C THR A 29 0.71 -12.53 -0.40
N ILE A 30 0.01 -11.73 0.42
CA ILE A 30 0.22 -10.26 0.44
C ILE A 30 1.68 -9.89 0.67
N GLY A 31 2.39 -10.61 1.54
CA GLY A 31 3.82 -10.38 1.79
C GLY A 31 4.69 -10.67 0.57
N GLN A 32 4.37 -11.71 -0.21
CA GLN A 32 5.08 -12.02 -1.46
C GLN A 32 4.79 -11.00 -2.56
N ILE A 33 3.56 -10.50 -2.65
CA ILE A 33 3.17 -9.45 -3.59
C ILE A 33 3.95 -8.17 -3.26
N PHE A 34 3.97 -7.78 -1.98
CA PHE A 34 4.71 -6.60 -1.53
C PHE A 34 6.20 -6.67 -1.90
N GLY A 35 6.83 -7.83 -1.71
CA GLY A 35 8.24 -8.03 -2.05
C GLY A 35 8.56 -8.11 -3.55
N LYS A 36 7.58 -7.96 -4.44
CA LYS A 36 7.73 -8.02 -5.90
C LYS A 36 7.14 -6.81 -6.64
N LEU A 37 6.72 -5.77 -5.92
CA LEU A 37 6.09 -4.60 -6.52
C LEU A 37 7.01 -3.87 -7.52
N ASP A 38 8.33 -3.99 -7.34
CA ASP A 38 9.37 -3.42 -8.21
C ASP A 38 9.43 -4.05 -9.61
N VAL A 39 8.93 -5.28 -9.76
CA VAL A 39 8.93 -6.02 -11.03
C VAL A 39 7.52 -6.40 -11.50
N ALA A 40 6.48 -5.90 -10.83
CA ALA A 40 5.10 -6.16 -11.19
C ALA A 40 4.71 -5.47 -12.50
N GLU A 41 3.85 -6.14 -13.29
CA GLU A 41 3.31 -5.53 -14.50
C GLU A 41 2.26 -4.46 -14.15
N ILE A 42 2.10 -3.45 -15.02
CA ILE A 42 1.14 -2.35 -14.83
C ILE A 42 -0.27 -2.89 -14.57
N ASP A 43 -0.70 -3.90 -15.34
CA ASP A 43 -2.01 -4.53 -15.18
C ASP A 43 -2.17 -5.21 -13.81
N GLU A 44 -1.10 -5.75 -13.24
CA GLU A 44 -1.13 -6.36 -11.90
C GLU A 44 -1.31 -5.28 -10.82
N LEU A 45 -0.60 -4.16 -10.96
CA LEU A 45 -0.72 -3.01 -10.06
C LEU A 45 -2.14 -2.43 -10.09
N ILE A 46 -2.71 -2.26 -11.28
CA ILE A 46 -4.09 -1.79 -11.46
C ILE A 46 -5.08 -2.79 -10.87
N ASP A 47 -4.89 -4.10 -11.11
CA ASP A 47 -5.77 -5.15 -10.58
C ASP A 47 -5.81 -5.14 -9.04
N ILE A 48 -4.70 -4.83 -8.36
CA ILE A 48 -4.68 -4.70 -6.89
C ILE A 48 -5.63 -3.59 -6.44
N LEU A 49 -5.51 -2.38 -7.01
CA LEU A 49 -6.38 -1.26 -6.66
C LEU A 49 -7.84 -1.54 -7.05
N ALA A 50 -8.06 -2.14 -8.22
CA ALA A 50 -9.37 -2.47 -8.74
C ALA A 50 -10.11 -3.44 -7.79
N ILE A 51 -9.43 -4.47 -7.29
CA ILE A 51 -10.00 -5.39 -6.29
C ILE A 51 -10.34 -4.65 -4.98
N ALA A 52 -9.54 -3.66 -4.61
CA ALA A 52 -9.74 -2.88 -3.40
C ALA A 52 -10.98 -1.98 -3.43
N THR A 53 -11.38 -1.50 -4.61
CA THR A 53 -12.62 -0.71 -4.79
C THR A 53 -13.90 -1.51 -4.54
N GLN A 54 -13.84 -2.85 -4.62
CA GLN A 54 -15.00 -3.75 -4.62
C GLN A 54 -16.04 -3.46 -5.72
N LYS A 55 -15.70 -2.66 -6.73
CA LYS A 55 -16.55 -2.42 -7.91
C LYS A 55 -16.59 -3.64 -8.82
N GLU A 56 -17.66 -3.77 -9.58
CA GLU A 56 -17.87 -4.86 -10.54
C GLU A 56 -18.48 -4.30 -11.84
N GLY A 57 -18.43 -5.07 -12.93
CA GLY A 57 -19.06 -4.69 -14.21
C GLY A 57 -18.46 -3.43 -14.83
N GLU A 58 -19.32 -2.53 -15.32
CA GLU A 58 -18.88 -1.31 -16.01
C GLU A 58 -18.14 -0.36 -15.07
N GLU A 59 -18.56 -0.24 -13.80
CA GLU A 59 -17.88 0.63 -12.83
C GLU A 59 -16.42 0.24 -12.59
N LEU A 60 -16.13 -1.07 -12.60
CA LEU A 60 -14.77 -1.58 -12.47
C LEU A 60 -13.92 -1.21 -13.69
N LYS A 61 -14.52 -1.29 -14.88
CA LYS A 61 -13.86 -0.98 -16.13
C LYS A 61 -13.59 0.52 -16.27
N GLU A 62 -14.55 1.35 -15.88
CA GLU A 62 -14.40 2.80 -15.79
C GLU A 62 -13.26 3.18 -14.85
N PHE A 63 -13.21 2.59 -13.66
CA PHE A 63 -12.09 2.80 -12.72
C PHE A 63 -10.74 2.46 -13.35
N LYS A 64 -10.62 1.29 -14.00
CA LYS A 64 -9.36 0.87 -14.64
C LYS A 64 -8.92 1.85 -15.73
N ASN A 65 -9.85 2.28 -16.58
CA ASN A 65 -9.56 3.25 -17.63
C ASN A 65 -9.12 4.59 -17.04
N LEU A 66 -9.80 5.08 -16.00
CA LEU A 66 -9.40 6.31 -15.31
C LEU A 66 -7.97 6.25 -14.79
N VAL A 67 -7.56 5.12 -14.19
CA VAL A 67 -6.18 4.94 -13.74
C VAL A 67 -5.22 4.93 -14.92
N ILE A 68 -5.52 4.19 -15.99
CA ILE A 68 -4.67 4.11 -17.19
C ILE A 68 -4.48 5.48 -17.85
N ASP A 69 -5.54 6.28 -17.91
CA ASP A 69 -5.54 7.55 -18.64
C ASP A 69 -4.90 8.69 -17.83
N ASN A 70 -4.82 8.57 -16.49
CA ASN A 70 -4.42 9.69 -15.62
C ASN A 70 -3.21 9.43 -14.71
N PHE A 71 -2.86 8.18 -14.42
CA PHE A 71 -1.68 7.88 -13.59
C PHE A 71 -0.45 7.66 -14.45
N ASP A 72 0.68 8.23 -14.02
CA ASP A 72 1.97 7.71 -14.47
C ASP A 72 2.39 6.46 -13.66
N TYR A 73 3.52 5.85 -14.03
CA TYR A 73 4.00 4.66 -13.32
C TYR A 73 4.34 4.94 -11.85
N GLY A 74 4.87 6.13 -11.56
CA GLY A 74 5.21 6.55 -10.19
C GLY A 74 3.96 6.68 -9.33
N ASP A 75 2.93 7.36 -9.83
CA ASP A 75 1.63 7.50 -9.16
C ASP A 75 1.03 6.13 -8.82
N LEU A 76 1.02 5.22 -9.81
CA LEU A 76 0.49 3.87 -9.65
C LEU A 76 1.29 3.07 -8.62
N ASN A 77 2.62 3.14 -8.67
CA ASN A 77 3.47 2.39 -7.75
C ASN A 77 3.29 2.89 -6.31
N ILE A 78 3.27 4.21 -6.10
CA ILE A 78 3.03 4.83 -4.79
C ILE A 78 1.65 4.42 -4.25
N ALA A 79 0.60 4.56 -5.06
CA ALA A 79 -0.76 4.22 -4.65
C ALA A 79 -0.91 2.75 -4.23
N VAL A 80 -0.27 1.83 -4.97
CA VAL A 80 -0.27 0.39 -4.62
C VAL A 80 0.54 0.12 -3.35
N GLN A 81 1.71 0.74 -3.19
CA GLN A 81 2.53 0.58 -1.98
C GLN A 81 1.76 1.03 -0.73
N ASP A 82 1.17 2.22 -0.77
CA ASP A 82 0.37 2.77 0.32
C ASP A 82 -0.82 1.86 0.65
N TYR A 83 -1.51 1.37 -0.38
CA TYR A 83 -2.63 0.46 -0.20
C TYR A 83 -2.21 -0.88 0.44
N ILE A 84 -1.11 -1.48 0.00
CA ILE A 84 -0.62 -2.73 0.58
C ILE A 84 -0.16 -2.54 2.03
N ILE A 85 0.43 -1.39 2.37
CA ILE A 85 0.77 -1.05 3.75
C ILE A 85 -0.50 -0.96 4.61
N GLU A 86 -1.52 -0.22 4.16
CA GLU A 86 -2.80 -0.10 4.85
C GLU A 86 -3.50 -1.47 5.03
N LEU A 87 -3.38 -2.35 4.04
CA LEU A 87 -3.89 -3.72 4.10
C LEU A 87 -3.20 -4.55 5.20
N GLN A 88 -1.90 -4.35 5.42
CA GLN A 88 -1.13 -5.02 6.47
C GLN A 88 -1.36 -4.38 7.86
N PHE A 89 -1.57 -3.07 7.92
CA PHE A 89 -1.63 -2.29 9.15
C PHE A 89 -2.96 -1.53 9.31
N SER A 90 -4.07 -2.27 9.46
CA SER A 90 -5.36 -1.66 9.77
C SER A 90 -5.59 -1.46 11.28
N GLY A 91 -5.95 -0.27 11.73
CA GLY A 91 -6.24 -0.02 13.15
C GLY A 91 -6.05 1.45 13.56
N THR A 92 -6.17 1.71 14.86
CA THR A 92 -5.80 3.02 15.41
C THR A 92 -4.29 3.24 15.36
N PRO A 93 -3.80 4.49 15.42
CA PRO A 93 -2.37 4.78 15.53
C PRO A 93 -1.63 3.93 16.58
N GLU A 94 -2.21 3.75 17.76
CA GLU A 94 -1.62 2.96 18.84
C GLU A 94 -1.59 1.46 18.52
N GLN A 95 -2.61 0.95 17.83
CA GLN A 95 -2.65 -0.45 17.40
C GLN A 95 -1.58 -0.72 16.34
N ASN A 96 -1.43 0.21 15.38
CA ASN A 96 -0.46 0.10 14.31
C ASN A 96 0.99 0.22 14.84
N GLU A 97 1.25 1.15 15.77
CA GLU A 97 2.56 1.25 16.43
C GLU A 97 2.91 -0.05 17.19
N LYS A 98 1.95 -0.66 17.91
CA LYS A 98 2.15 -1.95 18.56
C LYS A 98 2.44 -3.09 17.59
N LYS A 99 1.91 -3.06 16.36
CA LYS A 99 2.25 -4.05 15.33
C LYS A 99 3.65 -3.82 14.80
N LEU A 100 4.01 -2.57 14.50
CA LEU A 100 5.34 -2.20 14.03
C LEU A 100 6.44 -2.60 15.02
N GLN A 101 6.21 -2.41 16.31
CA GLN A 101 7.16 -2.82 17.36
C GLN A 101 7.40 -4.33 17.40
N LYS A 102 6.41 -5.15 16.99
CA LYS A 102 6.54 -6.61 16.92
C LYS A 102 7.29 -7.09 15.68
N LEU A 103 7.45 -6.23 14.68
CA LEU A 103 8.20 -6.57 13.48
C LEU A 103 9.70 -6.50 13.74
N GLN A 104 10.41 -7.52 13.25
CA GLN A 104 11.87 -7.56 13.22
C GLN A 104 12.39 -6.83 11.98
N LEU A 105 12.06 -5.55 11.86
CA LEU A 105 12.56 -4.66 10.81
C LEU A 105 13.50 -3.59 11.41
N PRO A 106 14.51 -3.14 10.66
CA PRO A 106 15.27 -1.93 10.98
C PRO A 106 14.38 -0.69 11.21
N GLU A 107 14.77 0.23 12.10
CA GLU A 107 13.96 1.41 12.42
C GLU A 107 13.76 2.36 11.23
N ASN A 108 14.73 2.46 10.30
CA ASN A 108 14.54 3.21 9.06
C ASN A 108 13.38 2.64 8.23
N GLN A 109 13.29 1.31 8.09
CA GLN A 109 12.18 0.67 7.37
C GLN A 109 10.85 0.85 8.12
N LYS A 110 10.85 0.72 9.45
CA LYS A 110 9.65 1.01 10.25
C LYS A 110 9.20 2.46 10.10
N ASN A 111 10.12 3.42 9.99
CA ASN A 111 9.80 4.82 9.78
C ASN A 111 9.16 5.09 8.41
N GLU A 112 9.56 4.38 7.35
CA GLU A 112 8.86 4.48 6.07
C GLU A 112 7.41 3.98 6.20
N ILE A 113 7.18 2.87 6.92
CA ILE A 113 5.83 2.40 7.20
C ILE A 113 5.05 3.41 8.07
N ARG A 114 5.70 4.04 9.06
CA ARG A 114 5.07 5.10 9.87
C ARG A 114 4.62 6.28 9.02
N LYS A 115 5.44 6.75 8.07
CA LYS A 115 5.06 7.84 7.15
C LYS A 115 3.81 7.48 6.34
N ALA A 116 3.78 6.28 5.74
CA ALA A 116 2.64 5.81 4.97
C ALA A 116 1.36 5.70 5.82
N LEU A 117 1.50 5.39 7.11
CA LEU A 117 0.38 5.33 8.06
C LEU A 117 0.04 6.68 8.74
N GLY A 118 0.74 7.76 8.39
CA GLY A 118 0.56 9.08 9.02
C GLY A 118 0.99 9.13 10.49
N LEU A 119 1.90 8.26 10.91
CA LEU A 119 2.42 8.15 12.28
C LEU A 119 3.72 8.95 12.48
N PRO A 120 3.99 9.45 13.69
CA PRO A 120 5.26 10.12 14.00
C PRO A 120 6.46 9.20 13.79
N VAL A 121 7.45 9.63 13.00
CA VAL A 121 8.70 8.86 12.84
C VAL A 121 9.58 8.96 14.09
N HIS A 122 10.28 7.88 14.41
CA HIS A 122 11.27 7.88 15.48
C HIS A 122 12.62 8.36 14.96
N LYS A 123 13.38 9.10 15.78
CA LYS A 123 14.76 9.43 15.42
C LYS A 123 15.58 8.15 15.35
N THR A 124 16.18 7.90 14.19
CA THR A 124 17.29 6.96 14.08
C THR A 124 18.53 7.67 14.62
N GLU A 125 19.22 7.07 15.57
CA GLU A 125 20.56 7.53 15.94
C GLU A 125 21.49 7.25 14.76
N ASP A 126 21.65 8.23 13.87
CA ASP A 126 22.78 8.22 12.95
C ASP A 126 24.05 8.38 13.78
N SER A 127 24.97 7.45 13.60
CA SER A 127 26.31 7.44 14.15
C SER A 127 27.16 8.59 13.58
N THR A 128 26.83 9.83 13.93
CA THR A 128 27.79 10.95 13.91
C THR A 128 28.47 11.00 15.26
N GLY A 129 29.49 10.17 15.41
CA GLY A 129 30.29 10.08 16.64
C GLY A 129 31.63 9.42 16.37
N ASN A 130 32.41 9.97 15.44
CA ASN A 130 33.87 9.87 15.43
C ASN A 130 34.42 10.94 14.47
N GLU A 131 34.37 12.19 14.92
CA GLU A 131 35.39 13.18 14.56
C GLU A 131 35.97 13.68 15.88
N LEU A 132 37.05 13.04 16.34
CA LEU A 132 38.13 13.62 17.15
C LEU A 132 39.38 12.76 16.97
#